data_AF-A0A918DKN4-F1
#
_entry.id   AF-A0A918DKN4-F1
#
_cell.length_a   1.000
_cell.length_b   1.000
_cell.length_c   1.000
_cell.angle_alpha   90.00
_cell.angle_beta   90.00
_cell.angle_gamma   90.00
#
_symmetry.space_group_name_H-M   'P 1'
#
loop_
_entity.id
_entity.type
_entity.pdbx_description
1 polymer ?
#
loop_
_entity_poly.entity_id
_entity_poly.type
_entity_poly.pdbx_seq_one_letter_code
_entity_poly.pdbx_strand_id
1 'polypeptide(L)' 'MSDALLVPFRFGQSATVKAIENNICELELRVDLCNELIREEPEFRYFHELERDALLQQINEQRFRLSRLSRPTLRISA' A
#
# COMPACT_ATOMS: atom_id res chain seq x y z
N MET A 1 0.77 30.49 31.51
CA MET A 1 1.04 30.63 30.07
C MET A 1 1.17 29.23 29.52
N SER A 2 0.36 28.89 28.52
CA SER A 2 0.11 27.52 28.09
C SER A 2 1.21 27.04 27.16
N ASP A 3 2.12 26.19 27.66
CA ASP A 3 2.90 25.29 26.83
C ASP A 3 1.97 24.19 26.31
N ALA A 4 1.20 24.54 25.27
CA ALA A 4 0.59 23.56 24.40
C ALA A 4 1.73 22.88 23.64
N LEU A 5 2.34 21.90 24.31
CA LEU A 5 3.28 20.97 23.71
C LEU A 5 2.65 20.50 22.40
N LEU A 6 3.30 20.87 21.31
CA LEU A 6 3.10 20.36 19.97
C LEU A 6 3.21 18.84 20.02
N VAL A 7 2.15 18.15 20.40
CA VAL A 7 2.00 16.71 20.18
C VAL A 7 1.91 16.59 18.66
N PRO A 8 2.95 16.10 17.97
CA PRO A 8 2.86 15.98 16.54
C PRO A 8 1.75 14.97 16.25
N PHE A 9 0.89 15.28 15.28
CA PHE A 9 -0.27 14.52 14.79
C PHE A 9 0.10 13.10 14.25
N ARG A 10 0.88 12.31 15.00
CA ARG A 10 1.47 11.03 14.57
C ARG A 10 0.60 9.81 14.91
N PHE A 11 -0.33 9.93 15.86
CA PHE A 11 -1.16 8.80 16.29
C PHE A 11 -2.05 8.26 15.15
N GLY A 12 -2.65 9.13 14.34
CA GLY A 12 -3.43 8.72 13.16
C GLY A 12 -2.57 8.25 11.99
N GLN A 13 -1.43 8.90 11.76
CA GLN A 13 -0.52 8.57 10.66
C GLN A 13 0.07 7.16 10.79
N SER A 14 0.41 6.73 12.01
CA SER A 14 0.90 5.38 12.27
C SER A 14 -0.15 4.30 11.98
N ALA A 15 -1.42 4.54 12.33
CA ALA A 15 -2.51 3.60 12.06
C ALA A 15 -2.78 3.51 10.54
N THR A 16 -2.75 4.66 9.84
CA THR A 16 -2.92 4.70 8.38
C THR A 16 -1.79 3.99 7.65
N VAL A 17 -0.52 4.18 8.06
CA VAL A 17 0.61 3.48 7.45
C VAL A 17 0.45 1.97 7.62
N LYS A 18 0.17 1.50 8.84
CA LYS A 18 -0.04 0.07 9.11
C LYS A 18 -1.21 -0.52 8.32
N ALA A 19 -2.30 0.23 8.16
CA ALA A 19 -3.43 -0.22 7.35
C ALA A 19 -3.05 -0.37 5.87
N ILE A 20 -2.25 0.55 5.32
CA ILE A 20 -1.74 0.47 3.95
C ILE A 20 -0.78 -0.72 3.79
N GLU A 21 0.12 -0.94 4.75
CA GLU A 21 1.04 -2.09 4.75
C GLU A 21 0.28 -3.42 4.76
N ASN A 22 -0.71 -3.57 5.65
CA ASN A 22 -1.55 -4.77 5.70
C ASN A 22 -2.28 -4.99 4.36
N ASN A 23 -2.83 -3.93 3.76
CA ASN A 23 -3.52 -4.03 2.48
C ASN A 23 -2.56 -4.46 1.34
N ILE A 24 -1.32 -3.97 1.33
CA ILE A 24 -0.31 -4.42 0.38
C ILE A 24 -0.05 -5.92 0.56
N CYS A 25 0.12 -6.41 1.79
CA CYS A 25 0.33 -7.84 2.04
C CYS A 25 -0.86 -8.69 1.57
N GLU A 26 -2.10 -8.25 1.81
CA GLU A 26 -3.29 -8.95 1.32
C GLU A 26 -3.35 -9.00 -0.22
N LEU A 27 -2.98 -7.91 -0.89
CA LEU A 27 -2.93 -7.86 -2.35
C LEU A 27 -1.81 -8.75 -2.91
N GLU A 28 -0.65 -8.82 -2.25
CA GLU A 28 0.46 -9.70 -2.63
C GLU A 28 0.05 -11.18 -2.57
N LEU A 29 -0.67 -11.60 -1.52
CA LEU A 29 -1.22 -12.96 -1.43
C LEU A 29 -2.19 -13.28 -2.58
N ARG A 30 -3.00 -12.31 -3.00
CA ARG A 30 -3.90 -12.50 -4.14
C ARG A 30 -3.14 -12.59 -5.47
N VAL A 31 -2.05 -11.85 -5.63
CA VAL A 31 -1.17 -11.98 -6.79
C VAL A 31 -0.56 -13.38 -6.85
N ASP A 32 -0.13 -13.92 -5.71
CA ASP A 32 0.40 -15.29 -5.63
C ASP A 32 -0.66 -16.32 -6.04
N LEU A 33 -1.90 -16.17 -5.56
CA LEU A 33 -3.02 -17.01 -5.98
C LEU A 33 -3.25 -16.93 -7.50
N CYS A 34 -3.26 -15.74 -8.11
CA CYS A 34 -3.38 -15.63 -9.57
C CYS A 34 -2.23 -16.37 -10.28
N ASN A 35 -1.01 -16.31 -9.75
CA ASN A 35 0.14 -17.03 -10.32
C ASN A 35 0.01 -18.55 -10.20
N GLU A 36 -0.64 -19.06 -9.15
CA GLU A 36 -0.98 -20.48 -9.01
C GLU A 36 -2.06 -20.87 -10.02
N LEU A 37 -3.16 -20.11 -10.10
CA LEU A 37 -4.26 -20.35 -11.03
C LEU A 37 -3.83 -20.29 -12.50
N ILE A 38 -2.89 -19.42 -12.87
CA ILE A 38 -2.30 -19.40 -14.23
C ILE A 38 -1.63 -20.74 -14.57
N ARG A 39 -1.05 -21.43 -13.59
CA ARG A 39 -0.38 -22.74 -13.78
C ARG A 39 -1.39 -23.87 -13.77
N GLU A 40 -2.36 -23.82 -12.87
CA GLU A 40 -3.36 -24.88 -12.67
C GLU A 40 -4.48 -24.85 -13.71
N GLU A 41 -4.84 -23.66 -14.20
CA GLU A 41 -5.96 -23.42 -15.11
C GLU A 41 -5.51 -22.64 -16.37
N PRO A 42 -4.69 -23.24 -17.25
CA PRO A 42 -4.14 -22.56 -18.42
C PRO A 42 -5.23 -22.08 -19.41
N GLU A 43 -6.41 -22.69 -19.43
CA GLU A 43 -7.57 -22.27 -20.22
C GLU A 43 -8.12 -20.90 -19.80
N PHE A 44 -7.93 -20.50 -18.53
CA PHE A 44 -8.36 -19.22 -17.97
C PHE A 44 -7.21 -18.24 -17.78
N ARG A 45 -6.01 -18.60 -18.23
CA ARG A 45 -4.78 -17.82 -18.07
C ARG A 45 -4.95 -16.32 -18.33
N TYR A 46 -5.61 -15.97 -19.44
CA TYR A 46 -5.80 -14.56 -19.80
C TYR A 46 -6.58 -13.78 -18.72
N PHE A 47 -7.62 -14.39 -18.13
CA PHE A 47 -8.40 -13.77 -17.05
C PHE A 47 -7.57 -13.62 -15.78
N HIS A 48 -6.81 -14.65 -15.42
CA HIS A 48 -5.94 -14.64 -14.24
C HIS A 48 -4.77 -13.64 -14.38
N GLU A 49 -4.21 -13.49 -15.58
CA GLU A 49 -3.18 -12.48 -15.89
C GLU A 49 -3.75 -11.05 -15.79
N LEU A 50 -4.97 -10.82 -16.29
CA LEU A 50 -5.65 -9.52 -16.15
C LEU A 50 -5.91 -9.15 -14.68
N GLU A 51 -6.40 -10.09 -13.87
CA GLU A 51 -6.60 -9.83 -12.44
C GLU A 51 -5.28 -9.56 -11.73
N ARG A 52 -4.24 -10.36 -12.00
CA ARG A 52 -2.91 -10.16 -11.43
C ARG A 52 -2.37 -8.76 -11.76
N ASP A 53 -2.49 -8.32 -13.00
CA ASP A 53 -1.97 -7.02 -13.43
C ASP A 53 -2.73 -5.87 -12.75
N ALA A 54 -4.05 -6.00 -12.57
CA ALA A 54 -4.86 -5.04 -11.81
C ALA A 54 -4.47 -4.99 -10.32
N LEU A 55 -4.17 -6.14 -9.71
CA LEU A 55 -3.69 -6.21 -8.32
C LEU A 55 -2.31 -5.56 -8.17
N LEU A 56 -1.39 -5.81 -9.12
CA LEU A 56 -0.07 -5.17 -9.15
C LEU A 56 -0.17 -3.65 -9.28
N GLN A 57 -1.11 -3.15 -10.09
CA GLN A 57 -1.38 -1.72 -10.16
C GLN A 57 -1.84 -1.17 -8.80
N GLN A 58 -2.78 -1.83 -8.12
CA GLN A 58 -3.24 -1.42 -6.80
C GLN A 58 -2.10 -1.41 -5.76
N ILE A 59 -1.24 -2.43 -5.77
CA ILE A 59 -0.04 -2.47 -4.90
C ILE A 59 0.85 -1.25 -5.15
N ASN A 60 1.10 -0.91 -6.41
CA ASN A 60 1.92 0.25 -6.76
C ASN A 60 1.29 1.57 -6.28
N GLU A 61 -0.03 1.71 -6.39
CA GLU A 61 -0.75 2.87 -5.87
C GLU A 61 -0.65 2.98 -4.33
N GLN A 62 -0.77 1.86 -3.62
CA GLN A 62 -0.63 1.83 -2.15
C GLN A 62 0.81 2.14 -1.71
N ARG A 63 1.82 1.56 -2.38
CA ARG A 63 3.24 1.87 -2.14
C ARG A 63 3.53 3.34 -2.40
N PHE A 64 2.94 3.93 -3.45
CA PHE A 64 3.03 5.36 -3.70
C PHE A 64 2.41 6.18 -2.56
N ARG A 65 1.22 5.83 -2.08
CA ARG A 65 0.60 6.50 -0.91
C ARG A 65 1.47 6.41 0.33
N LEU A 66 2.03 5.24 0.61
CA LEU A 66 2.96 5.04 1.74
C LEU A 66 4.19 5.93 1.61
N SER A 67 4.79 6.02 0.42
CA SER A 67 5.95 6.89 0.17
C SER A 67 5.64 8.38 0.43
N ARG A 68 4.41 8.82 0.21
CA ARG A 68 3.97 10.20 0.48
C ARG A 68 3.76 10.45 1.97
N LEU A 69 3.28 9.45 2.70
CA LEU A 69 3.07 9.54 4.15
C LEU A 69 4.40 9.46 4.92
N SER A 70 5.41 8.77 4.39
CA SER A 70 6.71 8.59 5.05
C SER A 70 7.73 9.69 4.74
N ARG A 71 7.45 10.62 3.82
CA ARG A 71 8.34 11.76 3.57
C ARG A 71 8.27 12.76 4.74
N PRO A 72 9.40 13.11 5.39
CA PRO A 72 9.43 14.21 6.33
C PRO A 72 9.09 15.49 5.57
N THR A 73 8.10 16.24 6.05
CA THR A 73 7.83 17.60 5.58
C THR A 73 9.07 18.43 5.90
N LEU A 74 9.96 18.62 4.92
CA LEU A 74 11.03 19.61 5.01
C LEU A 74 10.35 20.98 5.15
N ARG A 75 10.17 21.45 6.38
CA ARG A 75 9.92 22.86 6.65
C ARG A 75 11.20 23.59 6.25
N ILE A 76 11.18 24.16 5.05
CA ILE A 76 12.13 25.21 4.68
C ILE A 76 11.69 26.44 5.47
N SER A 77 12.38 26.68 6.59
CA SER A 77 12.36 27.97 7.27
C SER A 77 13.40 28.83 6.57
N ALA A 78 12.95 29.82 5.80
CA ALA A 78 13.77 30.93 5.32
C ALA A 78 13.17 32.22 5.88
#